data_AF-A0A1X2BQW3-F1
#
_entry.id   AF-A0A1X2BQW3-F1
#
_cell.length_a   1.000
_cell.length_b   1.000
_cell.length_c   1.000
_cell.angle_alpha   90.00
_cell.angle_beta   90.00
_cell.angle_gamma   90.00
#
_symmetry.space_group_name_H-M   'P 1'
#
loop_
_entity.id
_entity.type
_entity.pdbx_description
1 polymer ?
#
loop_
_entity_poly.entity_id
_entity_poly.type
_entity_poly.pdbx_seq_one_letter_code
_entity_poly.pdbx_strand_id
1 'polypeptide(L)'
;MAIDKDLILVRIQELAAANGGKPPGRERFATETGISDSTWRGRYWITWSEAVAEAGFAPNVMNIQKLDDDSLLRELALVTRRLGRFPTDAHLRMERRNNPDFPSEKVFANRLGKKANQVARLRAFTQSIDGFADVLEILVHEQVADQKLSDTTSDDTHGYVYMIRSGKYYKVGFASHVGRREYEIGLQLPERVELIHSFATDDPAGIERYWHQRFRDRRRNGEWFLLSAADIAAFKRRRKFM
;
A
#
# COMPACT_ATOMS: atom_id res chain seq x y z
N MET A 1 -13.97 -8.77 41.26
CA MET A 1 -13.31 -7.49 41.64
C MET A 1 -13.56 -6.51 40.53
N ALA A 2 -14.05 -5.31 40.84
CA ALA A 2 -14.08 -4.24 39.85
C ALA A 2 -12.62 -3.85 39.56
N ILE A 3 -12.23 -3.82 38.28
CA ILE A 3 -10.93 -3.28 37.89
C ILE A 3 -11.04 -1.77 38.05
N ASP A 4 -10.34 -1.24 39.04
CA ASP A 4 -10.23 0.19 39.29
C ASP A 4 -8.96 0.78 38.65
N LYS A 5 -8.86 2.10 38.71
CA LYS A 5 -7.76 2.85 38.11
C LYS A 5 -6.41 2.49 38.73
N ASP A 6 -6.38 2.37 40.06
CA ASP A 6 -5.16 2.13 40.82
C ASP A 6 -4.58 0.74 40.54
N LEU A 7 -5.44 -0.28 40.40
CA LEU A 7 -5.01 -1.61 40.00
C LEU A 7 -4.29 -1.59 38.66
N ILE A 8 -4.79 -0.83 37.68
CA ILE A 8 -4.15 -0.74 36.35
C ILE A 8 -2.78 -0.08 36.46
N LEU A 9 -2.65 1.00 37.24
CA LEU A 9 -1.37 1.68 37.46
C LEU A 9 -0.34 0.77 38.13
N VAL A 10 -0.74 0.03 39.17
CA VAL A 10 0.13 -0.96 39.85
C VAL A 10 0.58 -2.04 38.87
N ARG A 11 -0.32 -2.58 38.03
CA ARG A 11 0.07 -3.57 37.02
C ARG A 11 1.05 -3.02 35.99
N ILE A 12 0.90 -1.77 35.56
CA ILE A 12 1.86 -1.13 34.65
C ILE A 12 3.25 -1.06 35.31
N GLN A 13 3.32 -0.68 36.58
CA GLN A 13 4.57 -0.58 37.34
C GLN A 13 5.24 -1.95 37.56
N GLU A 14 4.46 -2.98 37.92
CA GLU A 14 4.96 -4.35 38.09
C GLU A 14 5.57 -4.89 36.80
N LEU A 15 4.87 -4.71 35.67
CA LEU A 15 5.37 -5.17 34.37
C LEU A 15 6.57 -4.36 33.89
N ALA A 16 6.62 -3.07 34.20
CA ALA A 16 7.79 -2.25 33.93
C ALA A 16 9.01 -2.73 34.74
N ALA A 17 8.83 -3.02 36.03
CA ALA A 17 9.88 -3.53 36.90
C ALA A 17 10.41 -4.89 36.42
N ALA A 18 9.52 -5.79 36.00
CA ALA A 18 9.91 -7.08 35.42
C ALA A 18 10.66 -6.96 34.09
N ASN A 19 10.50 -5.83 33.37
CA ASN A 19 11.05 -5.60 32.03
C ASN A 19 12.18 -4.55 32.02
N GLY A 20 12.92 -4.43 33.12
CA GLY A 20 14.08 -3.54 33.22
C GLY A 20 13.73 -2.05 33.24
N GLY A 21 12.59 -1.70 33.86
CA GLY A 21 12.12 -0.32 34.03
C GLY A 21 11.36 0.24 32.84
N LYS A 22 11.04 -0.57 31.82
CA LYS A 22 10.34 -0.13 30.61
C LYS A 22 8.86 -0.54 30.64
N PRO A 23 7.91 0.41 30.55
CA PRO A 23 6.49 0.10 30.62
C PRO A 23 6.04 -0.79 29.45
N PRO A 24 5.05 -1.68 29.66
CA PRO A 24 4.54 -2.54 28.61
C PRO A 24 3.81 -1.74 27.53
N GLY A 25 3.90 -2.23 26.29
CA GLY A 25 2.99 -1.79 25.22
C GLY A 25 1.57 -2.26 25.49
N ARG A 26 0.59 -1.56 24.90
CA ARG A 26 -0.85 -1.82 25.05
C ARG A 26 -1.24 -3.28 24.89
N GLU A 27 -0.81 -3.91 23.79
CA GLU A 27 -1.15 -5.32 23.49
C GLU A 27 -0.53 -6.28 24.50
N ARG A 28 0.74 -6.03 24.87
CA ARG A 28 1.46 -6.83 25.87
C ARG A 28 0.79 -6.76 27.24
N PHE A 29 0.37 -5.57 27.66
CA PHE A 29 -0.37 -5.39 28.91
C PHE A 29 -1.66 -6.21 28.94
N ALA A 30 -2.45 -6.18 27.85
CA ALA A 30 -3.68 -6.96 27.76
C ALA A 30 -3.42 -8.47 27.78
N THR A 31 -2.35 -8.95 27.12
CA THR A 31 -1.96 -10.36 27.13
C THR A 31 -1.47 -10.83 28.51
N GLU A 32 -0.68 -10.02 29.21
CA GLU A 32 -0.09 -10.42 30.51
C GLU A 32 -1.05 -10.25 31.69
N THR A 33 -1.96 -9.28 31.64
CA THR A 33 -2.88 -8.99 32.76
C THR A 33 -4.32 -9.45 32.53
N GLY A 34 -4.69 -9.77 31.27
CA GLY A 34 -6.07 -10.05 30.88
C GLY A 34 -6.99 -8.81 30.88
N ILE A 35 -6.46 -7.62 31.18
CA ILE A 35 -7.23 -6.37 31.22
C ILE A 35 -7.31 -5.80 29.80
N SER A 36 -8.50 -5.81 29.22
CA SER A 36 -8.75 -5.29 27.88
C SER A 36 -8.80 -3.76 27.84
N ASP A 37 -8.48 -3.19 26.67
CA ASP A 37 -8.61 -1.75 26.38
C ASP A 37 -9.96 -1.15 26.79
N SER A 38 -11.05 -1.89 26.54
CA SER A 38 -12.42 -1.44 26.85
C SER A 38 -12.67 -1.21 28.34
N THR A 39 -11.81 -1.74 29.22
CA THR A 39 -11.95 -1.61 30.67
C THR A 39 -11.56 -0.21 31.16
N TRP A 40 -10.62 0.45 30.48
CA TRP A 40 -10.05 1.73 30.91
C TRP A 40 -10.21 2.85 29.87
N ARG A 41 -10.30 2.53 28.57
CA ARG A 41 -10.38 3.51 27.49
C ARG A 41 -11.69 4.29 27.57
N GLY A 42 -11.60 5.61 27.67
CA GLY A 42 -12.75 6.51 27.81
C GLY A 42 -13.39 6.50 29.19
N ARG A 43 -12.90 5.66 30.12
CA ARG A 43 -13.31 5.64 31.53
C ARG A 43 -12.29 6.32 32.44
N TYR A 44 -11.02 5.95 32.28
CA TYR A 44 -9.90 6.48 33.07
C TYR A 44 -8.91 7.27 32.21
N TRP A 45 -8.61 6.79 31.00
CA TRP A 45 -7.68 7.43 30.05
C TRP A 45 -8.22 7.39 28.63
N ILE A 46 -7.85 8.37 27.80
CA ILE A 46 -8.19 8.43 26.37
C ILE A 46 -7.20 7.57 25.57
N THR A 47 -5.92 7.62 25.96
CA THR A 47 -4.82 6.91 25.29
C THR A 47 -4.00 6.06 26.26
N TRP A 48 -3.34 5.02 25.74
CA TRP A 48 -2.43 4.20 26.54
C TRP A 48 -1.22 5.02 27.06
N SER A 49 -0.78 6.01 26.29
CA SER A 49 0.32 6.90 26.68
C SER A 49 -0.01 7.71 27.94
N GLU A 50 -1.26 8.13 28.14
CA GLU A 50 -1.71 8.79 29.37
C GLU A 50 -1.64 7.85 30.57
N ALA A 51 -2.08 6.60 30.42
CA ALA A 51 -2.00 5.60 31.48
C ALA A 51 -0.54 5.32 31.88
N VAL A 52 0.37 5.25 30.91
CA VAL A 52 1.81 5.06 31.13
C VAL A 52 2.45 6.30 31.78
N ALA A 53 2.05 7.50 31.35
CA ALA A 53 2.48 8.76 31.93
C ALA A 53 2.07 8.89 33.41
N GLU A 54 0.82 8.55 33.71
CA GLU A 54 0.29 8.59 35.08
C GLU A 54 0.90 7.50 35.98
N ALA A 55 1.30 6.35 35.41
CA ALA A 55 2.03 5.32 36.13
C ALA A 55 3.48 5.72 36.49
N GLY A 56 3.92 6.94 36.13
CA GLY A 56 5.22 7.50 36.46
C GLY A 56 6.30 7.22 35.42
N PHE A 57 5.93 6.75 34.23
CA PHE A 57 6.86 6.49 33.15
C PHE A 57 6.76 7.58 32.08
N ALA A 58 7.89 7.92 31.45
CA ALA A 58 7.81 8.74 30.25
C ALA A 58 6.98 7.98 29.19
N PRO A 59 5.89 8.57 28.66
CA PRO A 59 5.14 7.93 27.59
C PRO A 59 6.11 7.64 26.46
N ASN A 60 6.00 6.44 25.88
CA ASN A 60 6.88 6.02 24.80
C ASN A 60 6.74 7.05 23.68
N VAL A 61 7.76 7.89 23.49
CA VAL A 61 7.79 8.87 22.41
C VAL A 61 7.86 8.00 21.16
N MET A 62 6.73 7.85 20.46
CA MET A 62 6.79 7.30 19.11
C MET A 62 7.87 8.12 18.40
N ASN A 63 8.85 7.46 17.79
CA ASN A 63 9.97 8.08 17.06
C ASN A 63 9.44 8.97 15.91
N ILE A 64 8.86 10.12 16.25
CA ILE A 64 8.55 11.27 15.39
C ILE A 64 9.81 12.16 15.33
N GLN A 65 10.84 11.84 16.12
CA GLN A 65 12.02 12.63 16.33
C GLN A 65 13.13 12.23 15.33
N LYS A 66 12.93 12.53 14.03
CA LYS A 66 14.00 12.83 13.02
C LYS A 66 13.57 12.93 11.56
N LEU A 67 12.28 12.83 11.24
CA LEU A 67 11.85 12.82 9.84
C LEU A 67 10.85 13.95 9.59
N ASP A 68 11.40 15.14 9.36
CA ASP A 68 10.65 16.22 8.74
C ASP A 68 10.35 15.89 7.27
N ASP A 69 9.41 16.64 6.69
CA ASP A 69 8.96 16.39 5.32
C ASP A 69 10.11 16.52 4.31
N ASP A 70 11.10 17.37 4.59
CA ASP A 70 12.30 17.56 3.78
C ASP A 70 13.22 16.33 3.81
N SER A 71 13.41 15.71 4.97
CA SER A 71 14.15 14.43 5.07
C SER A 71 13.42 13.30 4.34
N LEU A 72 12.09 13.26 4.40
CA LEU A 72 11.28 12.32 3.60
C LEU A 72 11.49 12.56 2.10
N LEU A 73 11.41 13.81 1.66
CA LEU A 73 11.59 14.16 0.25
C LEU A 73 13.01 13.84 -0.23
N ARG A 74 14.02 13.98 0.65
CA ARG A 74 15.40 13.57 0.37
C ARG A 74 15.54 12.07 0.16
N GLU A 75 15.00 11.26 1.06
CA GLU A 75 15.00 9.80 0.92
C GLU A 75 14.26 9.37 -0.36
N LEU A 76 13.12 10.00 -0.64
CA LEU A 76 12.34 9.76 -1.85
C LEU A 76 13.14 10.12 -3.12
N ALA A 77 13.88 11.22 -3.10
CA ALA A 77 14.76 11.63 -4.20
C ALA A 77 15.87 10.61 -4.46
N LEU A 78 16.51 10.12 -3.40
CA LEU A 78 17.59 9.12 -3.51
C LEU A 78 17.09 7.79 -4.09
N VAL A 79 15.92 7.33 -3.65
CA VAL A 79 15.29 6.13 -4.22
C VAL A 79 14.90 6.36 -5.67
N THR A 80 14.33 7.53 -6.01
CA THR A 80 13.95 7.88 -7.39
C THR A 80 15.18 7.87 -8.31
N ARG A 81 16.29 8.47 -7.87
CA ARG A 81 17.58 8.45 -8.58
C ARG A 81 18.07 7.02 -8.82
N ARG A 82 18.09 6.19 -7.77
CA ARG A 82 18.58 4.81 -7.85
C ARG A 82 17.76 3.96 -8.82
N LEU A 83 16.44 4.17 -8.87
CA LEU A 83 15.54 3.42 -9.73
C LEU A 83 15.47 3.98 -11.16
N GLY A 84 15.89 5.24 -11.39
CA GLY A 84 15.70 5.94 -12.65
C GLY A 84 14.24 6.24 -12.97
N ARG A 85 13.34 6.12 -11.98
CA ARG A 85 11.88 6.25 -12.11
C ARG A 85 11.26 6.54 -10.73
N PHE A 86 10.07 7.12 -10.69
CA PHE A 86 9.39 7.38 -9.41
C PHE A 86 9.01 6.06 -8.72
N PRO A 87 9.30 5.91 -7.41
CA PRO A 87 9.05 4.66 -6.70
C PRO A 87 7.55 4.36 -6.56
N THR A 88 7.22 3.06 -6.56
CA THR A 88 5.90 2.55 -6.21
C THR A 88 5.90 2.14 -4.73
N ASP A 89 4.73 1.91 -4.14
CA ASP A 89 4.62 1.36 -2.78
C ASP A 89 5.43 0.06 -2.61
N ALA A 90 5.52 -0.77 -3.65
CA ALA A 90 6.31 -2.00 -3.63
C ALA A 90 7.81 -1.71 -3.53
N HIS A 91 8.32 -0.70 -4.26
CA HIS A 91 9.72 -0.27 -4.13
C HIS A 91 10.01 0.25 -2.72
N LEU A 92 9.14 1.10 -2.16
CA LEU A 92 9.32 1.66 -0.81
C LEU A 92 9.30 0.55 0.27
N ARG A 93 8.43 -0.45 0.13
CA ARG A 93 8.42 -1.63 1.01
C ARG A 93 9.68 -2.47 0.89
N MET A 94 10.21 -2.62 -0.33
CA MET A 94 11.45 -3.35 -0.58
C MET A 94 12.66 -2.62 0.02
N GLU A 95 12.74 -1.29 -0.12
CA GLU A 95 13.76 -0.46 0.51
C GLU A 95 13.71 -0.56 2.04
N ARG A 96 12.52 -0.47 2.66
CA ARG A 96 12.34 -0.69 4.10
C ARG A 96 12.80 -2.06 4.57
N ARG A 97 12.60 -3.10 3.76
CA ARG A 97 13.02 -4.47 4.10
C ARG A 97 14.53 -4.61 4.12
N ASN A 98 15.22 -3.92 3.20
CA ASN A 98 16.68 -3.95 3.11
C ASN A 98 17.34 -2.93 4.06
N ASN A 99 16.63 -1.89 4.46
CA ASN A 99 17.10 -0.85 5.38
C ASN A 99 16.06 -0.61 6.50
N PRO A 100 16.26 -1.18 7.69
CA PRO A 100 15.42 -0.99 8.86
C PRO A 100 15.38 0.43 9.44
N ASP A 101 16.11 1.39 8.88
CA ASP A 101 16.01 2.82 9.21
C ASP A 101 15.22 3.62 8.16
N PHE A 102 14.99 3.06 6.96
CA PHE A 102 14.24 3.71 5.90
C PHE A 102 12.75 3.87 6.24
N PRO A 103 12.06 4.97 5.96
CA PRO A 103 10.66 5.15 6.34
C PRO A 103 9.72 4.16 5.64
N SER A 104 8.62 3.76 6.28
CA SER A 104 7.64 2.88 5.61
C SER A 104 6.84 3.64 4.54
N GLU A 105 6.28 2.93 3.57
CA GLU A 105 5.44 3.51 2.51
C GLU A 105 4.26 4.29 3.10
N LYS A 106 3.74 3.85 4.25
CA LYS A 106 2.66 4.53 4.97
C LYS A 106 3.09 5.89 5.50
N VAL A 107 4.34 6.07 5.91
CA VAL A 107 4.85 7.38 6.38
C VAL A 107 4.86 8.36 5.21
N PHE A 108 5.35 7.94 4.03
CA PHE A 108 5.31 8.76 2.81
C PHE A 108 3.86 9.12 2.43
N ALA A 109 2.96 8.14 2.41
CA ALA A 109 1.56 8.37 2.07
C ALA A 109 0.85 9.32 3.04
N ASN A 110 1.08 9.17 4.35
CA ASN A 110 0.42 9.98 5.38
C ASN A 110 0.97 11.41 5.45
N ARG A 111 2.27 11.61 5.20
CA ARG A 111 2.94 12.92 5.34
C ARG A 111 2.97 13.70 4.03
N LEU A 112 3.31 13.03 2.92
CA LEU A 112 3.48 13.66 1.61
C LEU A 112 2.25 13.52 0.72
N GLY A 113 1.26 12.71 1.12
CA GLY A 113 0.03 12.48 0.37
C GLY A 113 0.18 11.38 -0.69
N LYS A 114 -0.76 11.34 -1.65
CA LYS A 114 -0.76 10.36 -2.75
C LYS A 114 0.27 10.72 -3.84
N LYS A 115 0.55 9.78 -4.77
CA LYS A 115 1.55 9.91 -5.85
C LYS A 115 1.65 11.30 -6.47
N ALA A 116 0.54 11.89 -6.90
CA ALA A 116 0.53 13.21 -7.53
C ALA A 116 1.08 14.32 -6.60
N ASN A 117 0.68 14.31 -5.33
CA ASN A 117 1.19 15.26 -4.33
C ASN A 117 2.66 15.00 -4.01
N GLN A 118 3.06 13.73 -3.89
CA GLN A 118 4.46 13.36 -3.68
C GLN A 118 5.36 13.87 -4.81
N VAL A 119 4.96 13.69 -6.07
CA VAL A 119 5.70 14.17 -7.24
C VAL A 119 5.79 15.70 -7.26
N ALA A 120 4.69 16.40 -6.97
CA ALA A 120 4.68 17.86 -6.93
C ALA A 120 5.60 18.41 -5.84
N ARG A 121 5.52 17.86 -4.63
CA ARG A 121 6.37 18.25 -3.50
C ARG A 121 7.83 17.89 -3.73
N LEU A 122 8.11 16.72 -4.32
CA LEU A 122 9.45 16.30 -4.68
C LEU A 122 10.06 17.23 -5.72
N ARG A 123 9.30 17.63 -6.74
CA ARG A 123 9.74 18.63 -7.73
C ARG A 123 10.14 19.95 -7.05
N ALA A 124 9.26 20.49 -6.21
CA ALA A 124 9.54 21.73 -5.49
C ALA A 124 10.80 21.62 -4.63
N PHE A 125 10.98 20.49 -3.93
CA PHE A 125 12.15 20.20 -3.12
C PHE A 125 13.45 20.08 -3.93
N THR A 126 13.41 19.40 -5.08
CA THR A 126 14.59 19.27 -5.97
C THR A 126 14.98 20.59 -6.62
N GLN A 127 14.04 21.54 -6.73
CA GLN A 127 14.33 22.90 -7.21
C GLN A 127 14.93 23.80 -6.13
N SER A 128 14.65 23.53 -4.85
CA SER A 128 15.17 24.31 -3.72
C SER A 128 16.51 23.82 -3.19
N ILE A 129 17.01 22.67 -3.65
CA ILE A 129 18.26 22.06 -3.19
C ILE A 129 19.14 21.67 -4.37
N ASP A 130 20.36 22.22 -4.39
CA ASP A 130 21.39 21.84 -5.36
C ASP A 130 21.79 20.36 -5.22
N GLY A 131 21.95 19.69 -6.36
CA GLY A 131 22.41 18.31 -6.42
C GLY A 131 21.34 17.24 -6.66
N PHE A 132 20.11 17.63 -7.03
CA PHE A 132 19.03 16.70 -7.47
C PHE A 132 18.45 17.03 -8.86
N ALA A 133 19.20 17.72 -9.73
CA ALA A 133 18.76 18.08 -11.07
C ALA A 133 18.41 16.86 -11.95
N ASP A 134 19.15 15.76 -11.80
CA ASP A 134 18.91 14.48 -12.46
C ASP A 134 17.56 13.85 -12.04
N VAL A 135 17.16 14.01 -10.77
CA VAL A 135 15.84 13.54 -10.29
C VAL A 135 14.72 14.36 -10.95
N LEU A 136 14.91 15.67 -11.13
CA LEU A 136 13.95 16.50 -11.83
C LEU A 136 13.75 16.03 -13.28
N GLU A 137 14.83 15.69 -13.98
CA GLU A 137 14.78 15.13 -15.33
C GLU A 137 13.98 13.81 -15.38
N ILE A 138 14.25 12.89 -14.45
CA ILE A 138 13.50 11.62 -14.33
C ILE A 138 11.99 11.90 -14.20
N LEU A 139 11.60 12.83 -13.31
CA LEU A 139 10.20 13.17 -13.08
C LEU A 139 9.52 13.83 -14.29
N VAL A 140 10.25 14.64 -15.06
CA VAL A 140 9.73 15.26 -16.29
C VAL A 140 9.51 14.20 -17.37
N HIS A 141 10.47 13.30 -17.57
CA HIS A 141 10.34 12.22 -18.54
C HIS A 141 9.16 11.28 -18.24
N GLU A 142 8.93 10.97 -16.96
CA GLU A 142 7.75 10.19 -16.55
C GLU A 142 6.44 10.93 -16.79
N GLN A 143 6.35 12.22 -16.49
CA GLN A 143 5.13 12.99 -16.76
C GLN A 143 4.78 13.02 -18.25
N VAL A 144 5.78 13.21 -19.12
CA VAL A 144 5.56 13.20 -20.58
C VAL A 144 5.14 11.80 -21.06
N ALA A 145 5.68 10.74 -20.45
CA ALA A 145 5.26 9.38 -20.76
C ALA A 145 3.80 9.13 -20.32
N ASP A 146 3.45 9.49 -19.07
CA ASP A 146 2.10 9.32 -18.52
C ASP A 146 1.06 10.18 -19.30
N GLN A 147 1.41 11.40 -19.72
CA GLN A 147 0.54 12.24 -20.55
C GLN A 147 0.32 11.68 -21.95
N LYS A 148 1.37 11.19 -22.63
CA LYS A 148 1.22 10.50 -23.92
C LYS A 148 0.36 9.24 -23.82
N LEU A 149 0.38 8.57 -22.67
CA LEU A 149 -0.46 7.41 -22.38
C LEU A 149 -1.90 7.82 -22.05
N SER A 150 -2.12 8.91 -21.31
CA SER A 150 -3.47 9.38 -20.97
C SER A 150 -4.22 9.95 -22.17
N ASP A 151 -3.54 10.65 -23.08
CA ASP A 151 -4.15 11.18 -24.32
C ASP A 151 -4.59 10.08 -25.30
N THR A 152 -4.07 8.86 -25.14
CA THR A 152 -4.55 7.68 -25.89
C THR A 152 -5.73 6.99 -25.18
N THR A 153 -6.11 7.43 -23.97
CA THR A 153 -7.00 6.70 -23.05
C THR A 153 -8.02 7.58 -22.33
N SER A 154 -8.43 8.70 -22.92
CA SER A 154 -9.52 9.53 -22.38
C SER A 154 -10.89 8.96 -22.77
N ASP A 155 -11.41 8.02 -21.98
CA ASP A 155 -12.84 7.68 -21.96
C ASP A 155 -13.26 7.46 -20.50
N ASP A 156 -13.53 8.58 -19.82
CA ASP A 156 -13.49 8.82 -18.38
C ASP A 156 -14.67 8.21 -17.57
N THR A 157 -15.15 7.05 -17.97
CA THR A 157 -16.24 6.34 -17.25
C THR A 157 -16.14 4.80 -17.33
N HIS A 158 -15.07 4.27 -17.94
CA HIS A 158 -14.97 2.84 -18.23
C HIS A 158 -13.93 2.16 -17.32
N GLY A 159 -14.34 1.15 -16.56
CA GLY A 159 -13.44 0.20 -15.90
C GLY A 159 -12.78 -0.75 -16.91
N TYR A 160 -11.87 -1.60 -16.44
CA TYR A 160 -11.16 -2.55 -17.29
C TYR A 160 -11.43 -3.98 -16.86
N VAL A 161 -11.61 -4.86 -17.84
CA VAL A 161 -11.58 -6.32 -17.62
C VAL A 161 -10.31 -6.88 -18.25
N TYR A 162 -9.60 -7.72 -17.51
CA TYR A 162 -8.34 -8.31 -17.92
C TYR A 162 -8.34 -9.83 -17.78
N MET A 163 -7.46 -10.48 -18.55
CA MET A 163 -7.12 -11.88 -18.36
C MET A 163 -5.62 -12.02 -18.13
N ILE A 164 -5.26 -12.70 -17.04
CA ILE A 164 -3.89 -13.10 -16.73
C ILE A 164 -3.72 -14.61 -16.85
N ARG A 165 -2.49 -15.04 -17.12
CA ARG A 165 -2.08 -16.44 -17.19
C ARG A 165 -1.00 -16.72 -16.16
N SER A 166 -1.14 -17.82 -15.41
CA SER A 166 -0.08 -18.40 -14.59
C SER A 166 0.07 -19.87 -14.97
N GLY A 167 1.17 -20.21 -15.65
CA GLY A 167 1.41 -21.55 -16.20
C GLY A 167 0.34 -21.97 -17.22
N LYS A 168 -0.46 -23.00 -16.89
CA LYS A 168 -1.60 -23.46 -17.72
C LYS A 168 -2.95 -22.86 -17.32
N TYR A 169 -2.98 -22.07 -16.24
CA TYR A 169 -4.20 -21.52 -15.68
C TYR A 169 -4.37 -20.06 -16.08
N TYR A 170 -5.62 -19.65 -16.19
CA TYR A 170 -6.02 -18.30 -16.57
C TYR A 170 -6.97 -17.74 -15.52
N LYS A 171 -6.88 -16.45 -15.23
CA LYS A 171 -7.81 -15.75 -14.35
C LYS A 171 -8.34 -14.53 -15.08
N VAL A 172 -9.65 -14.30 -14.95
CA VAL A 172 -10.33 -13.10 -15.42
C VAL A 172 -10.68 -12.26 -14.21
N GLY A 173 -10.37 -10.97 -14.26
CA GLY A 173 -10.71 -10.01 -13.20
C GLY A 173 -10.95 -8.62 -13.78
N PHE A 174 -11.40 -7.70 -12.94
CA PHE A 174 -11.60 -6.31 -13.34
C PHE A 174 -10.90 -5.32 -12.41
N ALA A 175 -10.73 -4.09 -12.89
CA ALA A 175 -10.20 -2.96 -12.13
C ALA A 175 -11.04 -1.71 -12.43
N SER A 176 -11.37 -0.94 -11.39
CA SER A 176 -12.31 0.18 -11.49
C SER A 176 -11.70 1.47 -12.03
N HIS A 177 -10.42 1.79 -11.76
CA HIS A 177 -9.80 3.05 -12.23
C HIS A 177 -8.27 3.01 -12.37
N VAL A 178 -7.67 1.83 -12.30
CA VAL A 178 -6.21 1.67 -12.31
C VAL A 178 -5.80 1.53 -13.77
N GLY A 179 -5.01 2.50 -14.25
CA GLY A 179 -4.61 2.58 -15.66
C GLY A 179 -3.93 1.28 -16.10
N ARG A 180 -4.03 0.99 -17.41
CA ARG A 180 -3.48 -0.23 -18.04
C ARG A 180 -2.06 -0.60 -17.56
N ARG A 181 -1.24 0.41 -17.24
CA ARG A 181 0.15 0.27 -16.82
C ARG A 181 0.37 -0.09 -15.35
N GLU A 182 -0.51 0.31 -14.43
CA GLU A 182 -0.34 0.00 -13.00
C GLU A 182 -0.64 -1.48 -12.72
N TYR A 183 -1.51 -2.09 -13.52
CA TYR A 183 -1.71 -3.53 -13.55
C TYR A 183 -0.51 -4.28 -14.16
N GLU A 184 0.08 -3.76 -15.23
CA GLU A 184 1.29 -4.31 -15.86
C GLU A 184 2.53 -4.19 -14.94
N ILE A 185 2.62 -3.11 -14.14
CA ILE A 185 3.74 -2.86 -13.21
C ILE A 185 3.59 -3.66 -11.90
N GLY A 186 2.35 -3.96 -11.46
CA GLY A 186 2.06 -4.76 -10.26
C GLY A 186 2.28 -6.27 -10.40
N LEU A 187 2.57 -6.77 -11.60
CA LEU A 187 2.70 -8.20 -11.91
C LEU A 187 4.13 -8.76 -11.78
N GLN A 188 5.06 -8.04 -11.14
CA GLN A 188 6.35 -8.62 -10.73
C GLN A 188 6.20 -9.45 -9.44
N LEU A 189 5.39 -10.49 -9.51
CA LEU A 189 5.41 -11.61 -8.57
C LEU A 189 6.54 -12.57 -8.98
N PRO A 190 7.21 -13.26 -8.03
CA PRO A 190 8.27 -14.22 -8.32
C PRO A 190 7.82 -15.45 -9.15
N GLU A 191 6.52 -15.62 -9.39
CA GLU A 191 5.99 -16.55 -10.39
C GLU A 191 5.47 -15.79 -11.61
N ARG A 192 5.86 -16.23 -12.81
CA ARG A 192 5.58 -15.61 -14.12
C ARG A 192 4.08 -15.54 -14.41
N VAL A 193 3.42 -14.47 -13.96
CA VAL A 193 2.07 -14.14 -14.40
C VAL A 193 2.18 -13.30 -15.68
N GLU A 194 1.45 -13.65 -16.73
CA GLU A 194 1.45 -12.99 -18.04
C GLU A 194 0.09 -12.35 -18.31
N LEU A 195 0.04 -11.06 -18.63
CA LEU A 195 -1.20 -10.40 -19.08
C LEU A 195 -1.51 -10.82 -20.53
N ILE A 196 -2.63 -11.51 -20.74
CA ILE A 196 -3.01 -12.06 -22.05
C ILE A 196 -3.81 -11.07 -22.89
N HIS A 197 -4.72 -10.33 -22.25
CA HIS A 197 -5.58 -9.34 -22.90
C HIS A 197 -6.28 -8.46 -21.87
N SER A 198 -6.57 -7.21 -22.23
CA SER A 198 -7.41 -6.31 -21.45
C SER A 198 -8.21 -5.38 -22.38
N PHE A 199 -9.38 -4.96 -21.93
CA PHE A 199 -10.24 -4.00 -22.64
C PHE A 199 -11.07 -3.15 -21.67
N ALA A 200 -11.45 -1.95 -22.11
CA ALA A 200 -12.29 -1.04 -21.35
C ALA A 200 -13.78 -1.37 -21.52
N THR A 201 -14.55 -1.16 -20.46
CA THR A 201 -16.01 -1.38 -20.38
C THR A 201 -16.61 -0.54 -19.26
N ASP A 202 -17.84 -0.08 -19.45
CA ASP A 202 -18.65 0.67 -18.47
C ASP A 202 -19.21 -0.23 -17.35
N ASP A 203 -19.44 -1.52 -17.64
CA ASP A 203 -19.85 -2.54 -16.66
C ASP A 203 -18.79 -3.64 -16.43
N PRO A 204 -17.68 -3.34 -15.73
CA PRO A 204 -16.61 -4.30 -15.49
C PRO A 204 -17.06 -5.52 -14.66
N ALA A 205 -17.95 -5.31 -13.70
CA ALA A 205 -18.46 -6.36 -12.82
C ALA A 205 -19.38 -7.34 -13.58
N GLY A 206 -20.28 -6.84 -14.44
CA GLY A 206 -21.13 -7.70 -15.25
C GLY A 206 -20.36 -8.48 -16.30
N ILE A 207 -19.36 -7.85 -16.93
CA ILE A 207 -18.51 -8.54 -17.92
C ILE A 207 -17.61 -9.61 -17.26
N GLU A 208 -17.06 -9.35 -16.07
CA GLU A 208 -16.36 -10.40 -15.31
C GLU A 208 -17.29 -11.57 -15.03
N ARG A 209 -18.48 -11.30 -14.49
CA ARG A 209 -19.48 -12.32 -14.16
C ARG A 209 -19.86 -13.16 -15.37
N TYR A 210 -20.05 -12.53 -16.53
CA TYR A 210 -20.30 -13.21 -17.79
C TYR A 210 -19.20 -14.23 -18.12
N TRP A 211 -17.93 -13.83 -18.02
CA TRP A 211 -16.81 -14.70 -18.34
C TRP A 211 -16.60 -15.81 -17.31
N HIS A 212 -16.77 -15.51 -16.02
CA HIS A 212 -16.76 -16.53 -14.97
C HIS A 212 -17.87 -17.56 -15.17
N GLN A 213 -19.07 -17.12 -15.57
CA GLN A 213 -20.18 -18.02 -15.88
C GLN A 213 -19.91 -18.84 -17.15
N ARG A 214 -19.37 -18.22 -18.20
CA ARG A 214 -19.02 -18.89 -19.45
C ARG A 214 -17.90 -19.93 -19.28
N PHE A 215 -16.97 -19.69 -18.36
CA PHE A 215 -15.85 -20.60 -18.08
C PHE A 215 -16.08 -21.52 -16.88
N ARG A 216 -17.31 -21.55 -16.33
CA ARG A 216 -17.65 -22.32 -15.12
C ARG A 216 -17.20 -23.78 -15.17
N ASP A 217 -17.35 -24.44 -16.31
CA ASP A 217 -17.05 -25.87 -16.47
C ASP A 217 -15.53 -26.15 -16.54
N ARG A 218 -14.74 -25.09 -16.69
CA ARG A 218 -13.27 -25.11 -16.81
C ARG A 218 -12.59 -24.61 -15.53
N ARG A 219 -13.37 -24.29 -14.49
CA ARG A 219 -12.89 -23.85 -13.18
C ARG A 219 -12.10 -24.97 -12.52
N ARG A 220 -10.99 -24.64 -11.85
CA ARG A 220 -10.16 -25.62 -11.13
C ARG A 220 -10.00 -25.24 -9.66
N ASN A 221 -9.36 -24.10 -9.35
CA ASN A 221 -9.11 -23.66 -7.98
C ASN A 221 -9.51 -22.18 -7.82
N GLY A 222 -10.62 -21.89 -7.14
CA GLY A 222 -11.02 -20.50 -6.89
C GLY A 222 -11.33 -19.75 -8.19
N GLU A 223 -10.63 -18.66 -8.49
CA GLU A 223 -10.87 -17.80 -9.67
C GLU A 223 -10.03 -18.20 -10.90
N TRP A 224 -9.45 -19.40 -10.90
CA TRP A 224 -8.58 -19.89 -11.97
C TRP A 224 -9.27 -20.95 -12.86
N PHE A 225 -9.08 -20.79 -14.16
CA PHE A 225 -9.68 -21.58 -15.24
C PHE A 225 -8.62 -22.27 -16.10
N LEU A 226 -8.93 -23.47 -16.59
CA LEU A 226 -8.15 -24.16 -17.60
C LEU A 226 -8.75 -23.88 -18.99
N LEU A 227 -8.32 -22.79 -19.62
CA LEU A 227 -8.87 -22.32 -20.90
C LEU A 227 -8.17 -22.95 -22.10
N SER A 228 -8.93 -23.22 -23.16
CA SER A 228 -8.40 -23.64 -24.45
C SER A 228 -8.06 -22.44 -25.33
N ALA A 229 -7.31 -22.67 -26.41
CA ALA A 229 -7.00 -21.61 -27.38
C ALA A 229 -8.27 -20.93 -27.95
N ALA A 230 -9.36 -21.69 -28.12
CA ALA A 230 -10.64 -21.16 -28.59
C ALA A 230 -11.29 -20.18 -27.58
N ASP A 231 -11.16 -20.45 -26.28
CA ASP A 231 -11.68 -19.57 -25.23
C ASP A 231 -10.88 -18.27 -25.14
N ILE A 232 -9.55 -18.39 -25.22
CA ILE A 232 -8.64 -17.24 -25.22
C ILE A 232 -8.93 -16.37 -26.45
N ALA A 233 -9.15 -16.98 -27.61
CA ALA A 233 -9.53 -16.27 -28.83
C ALA A 233 -10.92 -15.63 -28.70
N ALA A 234 -11.87 -16.24 -27.99
CA ALA A 234 -13.18 -15.64 -27.73
C ALA A 234 -13.06 -14.40 -26.82
N PHE A 235 -12.16 -14.43 -25.84
CA PHE A 235 -11.89 -13.28 -24.97
C PHE A 235 -11.12 -12.17 -25.71
N LYS A 236 -10.08 -12.52 -26.46
CA LYS A 236 -9.26 -11.57 -27.27
C LYS A 236 -10.05 -10.87 -28.37
N ARG A 237 -11.12 -11.50 -28.88
CA ARG A 237 -12.00 -10.88 -29.88
C ARG A 237 -12.76 -9.65 -29.35
N ARG A 238 -12.83 -9.45 -28.03
CA ARG A 238 -13.46 -8.26 -27.45
C ARG A 238 -12.48 -7.10 -27.38
N ARG A 239 -12.84 -5.96 -27.99
CA ARG A 239 -12.01 -4.75 -28.01
C ARG A 239 -12.60 -3.56 -27.24
N LYS A 240 -13.93 -3.42 -27.15
CA LYS A 240 -14.63 -2.39 -26.38
C LYS A 240 -16.10 -2.78 -26.20
N PHE A 241 -16.68 -2.56 -25.02
CA PHE A 241 -18.14 -2.38 -24.87
C PHE A 241 -18.34 -0.87 -24.73
N MET A 242 -19.20 -0.31 -25.58
CA MET A 242 -19.54 1.11 -25.63
C MET A 242 -20.95 1.30 -25.08
#